data_AF-A0A1Q4ECM1-F1
#
_entry.id   AF-A0A1Q4ECM1-F1
#
_cell.length_a   1.000
_cell.length_b   1.000
_cell.length_c   1.000
_cell.angle_alpha   90.00
_cell.angle_beta   90.00
_cell.angle_gamma   90.00
#
_symmetry.space_group_name_H-M   'P 1'
#
loop_
_entity.id
_entity.type
_entity.pdbx_description
1 polymer ?
#
loop_
_entity_poly.entity_id
_entity_poly.type
_entity_poly.pdbx_seq_one_letter_code
_entity_poly.pdbx_strand_id
1 'polypeptide(L)'
;MAAVDPHARTIRQAAHDAVRALLTAPPDSCEGSVALRDVTAWLEREHGPEALRDLAEELAVDLAEAFDALAAAEGRPPLEVLDAWFHDDPVPEVPEGTAEGSPRRGRTC
;
A
#
# COMPACT_ATOMS: atom_id res chain seq x y z
N MET A 1 24.71 11.44 -15.69
CA MET A 1 23.44 10.69 -15.72
C MET A 1 23.79 9.22 -15.75
N ALA A 2 23.70 8.53 -14.61
CA ALA A 2 23.76 7.07 -14.63
C ALA A 2 22.58 6.58 -15.49
N ALA A 3 22.83 5.69 -16.43
CA ALA A 3 21.75 5.03 -17.16
C ALA A 3 20.85 4.36 -16.11
N VAL A 4 19.56 4.68 -16.13
CA VAL A 4 18.60 4.03 -15.23
C VAL A 4 18.65 2.54 -15.57
N ASP A 5 19.01 1.74 -14.57
CA ASP A 5 19.11 0.30 -14.70
C ASP A 5 17.75 -0.27 -15.20
N PRO A 6 17.74 -1.04 -16.31
CA PRO A 6 16.51 -1.59 -16.88
C PRO A 6 15.72 -2.44 -15.89
N HIS A 7 16.40 -3.18 -15.01
CA HIS A 7 15.75 -3.98 -13.97
C HIS A 7 15.05 -3.10 -12.94
N ALA A 8 15.74 -2.09 -12.39
CA ALA A 8 15.12 -1.12 -11.48
C ALA A 8 13.92 -0.39 -12.11
N ARG A 9 13.94 -0.13 -13.44
CA ARG A 9 12.77 0.43 -14.14
C ARG A 9 11.60 -0.57 -14.18
N THR A 10 11.87 -1.85 -14.42
CA THR A 10 10.86 -2.90 -14.40
C THR A 10 10.19 -3.01 -13.03
N ILE A 11 10.97 -3.02 -11.94
CA ILE A 11 10.42 -3.09 -10.59
C ILE A 11 9.51 -1.89 -10.29
N ARG A 12 9.96 -0.66 -10.59
CA ARG A 12 9.11 0.54 -10.40
C ARG A 12 7.82 0.50 -11.21
N GLN A 13 7.87 0.00 -12.44
CA GLN A 13 6.66 -0.15 -13.25
C GLN A 13 5.72 -1.19 -12.63
N ALA A 14 6.25 -2.32 -12.16
CA ALA A 14 5.46 -3.35 -11.49
C ALA A 14 4.82 -2.85 -10.19
N ALA A 15 5.54 -2.07 -9.39
CA ALA A 15 5.02 -1.41 -8.20
C ALA A 15 3.86 -0.46 -8.55
N HIS A 16 4.06 0.41 -9.55
CA HIS A 16 3.02 1.31 -10.05
C HIS A 16 1.76 0.55 -10.52
N ASP A 17 1.94 -0.53 -11.29
CA ASP A 17 0.81 -1.29 -11.83
C ASP A 17 0.05 -2.03 -10.73
N ALA A 18 0.75 -2.54 -9.72
CA ALA A 18 0.14 -3.14 -8.53
C ALA A 18 -0.66 -2.11 -7.71
N VAL A 19 -0.08 -0.95 -7.40
CA VAL A 19 -0.76 0.14 -6.67
C VAL A 19 -1.97 0.63 -7.46
N ARG A 20 -1.82 0.82 -8.78
CA ARG A 20 -2.93 1.23 -9.65
C ARG A 20 -4.07 0.22 -9.60
N ALA A 21 -3.78 -1.07 -9.70
CA ALA A 21 -4.81 -2.11 -9.66
C ALA A 21 -5.57 -2.11 -8.33
N LEU A 22 -4.86 -1.96 -7.21
CA LEU A 22 -5.44 -1.85 -5.86
C LEU A 22 -6.37 -0.64 -5.73
N LEU A 23 -5.97 0.52 -6.26
CA LEU A 23 -6.76 1.76 -6.19
C LEU A 23 -7.98 1.76 -7.12
N THR A 24 -7.94 1.00 -8.22
CA THR A 24 -9.08 0.91 -9.16
C THR A 24 -10.09 -0.18 -8.80
N ALA A 25 -9.71 -1.12 -7.92
CA ALA A 25 -10.60 -2.19 -7.49
C ALA A 25 -11.75 -1.64 -6.63
N PRO A 26 -12.99 -2.17 -6.75
CA PRO A 26 -14.06 -1.82 -5.84
C PRO A 26 -13.65 -2.06 -4.38
N PRO A 27 -14.08 -1.20 -3.43
CA PRO A 27 -13.83 -1.44 -2.02
C PRO A 27 -14.40 -2.81 -1.61
N ASP A 28 -13.68 -3.52 -0.75
CA ASP A 28 -14.00 -4.87 -0.26
C ASP A 28 -13.97 -5.99 -1.32
N SER A 29 -13.49 -5.72 -2.54
CA SER A 29 -13.31 -6.74 -3.58
C SER A 29 -11.93 -7.39 -3.52
N CYS A 30 -11.82 -8.62 -4.04
CA CYS A 30 -10.55 -9.34 -4.15
C CYS A 30 -9.74 -8.95 -5.40
N GLU A 31 -10.26 -8.07 -6.25
CA GLU A 31 -9.70 -7.79 -7.58
C GLU A 31 -8.28 -7.22 -7.49
N GLY A 32 -8.05 -6.25 -6.61
CA GLY A 32 -6.72 -5.69 -6.38
C GLY A 32 -5.72 -6.74 -5.85
N SER A 33 -6.15 -7.62 -4.94
CA SER A 33 -5.31 -8.71 -4.42
C SER A 33 -4.97 -9.74 -5.49
N VAL A 34 -5.88 -10.02 -6.44
CA VAL A 34 -5.60 -10.90 -7.58
C VAL A 34 -4.60 -10.26 -8.53
N ALA A 35 -4.78 -8.98 -8.87
CA ALA A 35 -3.85 -8.27 -9.74
C ALA A 35 -2.43 -8.20 -9.15
N LEU A 36 -2.29 -7.96 -7.84
CA LEU A 36 -0.99 -8.02 -7.15
C LEU A 36 -0.37 -9.42 -7.26
N ARG A 37 -1.16 -10.49 -7.06
CA ARG A 37 -0.68 -11.87 -7.24
C ARG A 37 -0.20 -12.13 -8.65
N ASP A 38 -0.91 -11.65 -9.67
CA ASP A 38 -0.50 -11.80 -11.07
C ASP A 38 0.83 -11.08 -11.36
N VAL A 39 1.02 -9.86 -10.84
CA VAL A 39 2.28 -9.11 -10.96
C VAL A 39 3.44 -9.85 -10.28
N THR A 40 3.24 -10.35 -9.05
CA THR A 40 4.28 -11.10 -8.33
C THR A 40 4.62 -12.42 -9.01
N ALA A 41 3.62 -13.18 -9.48
CA ALA A 41 3.85 -14.44 -10.19
C ALA A 41 4.60 -14.22 -11.52
N TRP A 42 4.30 -13.12 -12.22
CA TRP A 42 5.06 -12.72 -13.41
C TRP A 42 6.51 -12.35 -13.06
N LEU A 43 6.73 -11.50 -12.05
CA LEU A 43 8.08 -11.09 -11.64
C LEU A 43 8.95 -12.27 -11.20
N GLU A 44 8.41 -13.17 -10.38
CA GLU A 44 9.14 -14.35 -9.93
C GLU A 44 9.56 -15.23 -11.11
N ARG A 45 8.66 -15.43 -12.08
CA ARG A 45 8.94 -16.25 -13.26
C ARG A 45 10.02 -15.64 -14.16
N GLU A 46 9.99 -14.33 -14.39
CA GLU A 46 10.88 -13.67 -15.34
C GLU A 46 12.23 -13.26 -14.71
N HIS A 47 12.23 -12.93 -13.42
CA HIS A 47 13.37 -12.29 -12.74
C HIS A 47 13.83 -13.00 -11.45
N GLY A 48 13.12 -14.05 -11.02
CA GLY A 48 13.45 -14.82 -9.82
C GLY A 48 12.92 -14.21 -8.51
N PRO A 49 13.12 -14.90 -7.38
CA PRO A 49 12.61 -14.47 -6.08
C PRO A 49 13.24 -13.17 -5.56
N GLU A 50 14.45 -12.82 -6.01
CA GLU A 50 15.10 -11.54 -5.68
C GLU A 50 14.29 -10.35 -6.16
N ALA A 51 13.62 -10.45 -7.32
CA ALA A 51 12.77 -9.39 -7.84
C ALA A 51 11.51 -9.15 -6.98
N LEU A 52 11.04 -10.18 -6.26
CA LEU A 52 9.95 -10.00 -5.29
C LEU A 52 10.40 -9.19 -4.08
N ARG A 53 11.65 -9.36 -3.67
CA ARG A 53 12.26 -8.54 -2.61
C ARG A 53 12.40 -7.10 -3.06
N ASP A 54 12.93 -6.87 -4.27
CA ASP A 54 13.06 -5.52 -4.82
C ASP A 54 11.68 -4.84 -4.94
N LEU A 55 10.65 -5.57 -5.38
CA LEU A 55 9.27 -5.07 -5.41
C LEU A 55 8.76 -4.70 -4.00
N ALA A 56 9.00 -5.56 -3.00
CA ALA A 56 8.56 -5.29 -1.64
C ALA A 56 9.27 -4.06 -1.03
N GLU A 57 10.55 -3.87 -1.34
CA GLU A 57 11.32 -2.69 -0.92
C GLU A 57 10.77 -1.41 -1.57
N GLU A 58 10.48 -1.42 -2.87
CA GLU A 58 9.90 -0.26 -3.58
C GLU A 58 8.47 0.06 -3.07
N LEU A 59 7.60 -0.95 -2.89
CA LEU A 59 6.26 -0.73 -2.34
C LEU A 59 6.29 -0.19 -0.89
N ALA A 60 7.29 -0.57 -0.09
CA ALA A 60 7.45 -0.04 1.26
C ALA A 60 7.83 1.45 1.25
N VAL A 61 8.62 1.89 0.26
CA VAL A 61 8.93 3.31 0.05
C VAL A 61 7.68 4.08 -0.33
N ASP A 62 6.92 3.61 -1.33
CA ASP A 62 5.67 4.25 -1.75
C ASP A 62 4.68 4.37 -0.59
N LEU A 63 4.57 3.33 0.23
CA LEU A 63 3.70 3.32 1.41
C LEU A 63 4.17 4.32 2.49
N ALA A 64 5.47 4.40 2.75
CA ALA A 64 6.03 5.36 3.69
C ALA A 64 5.76 6.80 3.25
N GLU A 65 5.95 7.12 1.96
CA GLU A 65 5.63 8.44 1.40
C GLU A 65 4.14 8.78 1.52
N ALA A 66 3.26 7.80 1.30
CA ALA A 66 1.82 8.00 1.48
C ALA A 66 1.44 8.33 2.94
N PHE A 67 2.05 7.63 3.91
CA PHE A 67 1.83 7.93 5.33
C PHE A 67 2.43 9.26 5.77
N ASP A 68 3.59 9.66 5.23
CA ASP A 68 4.14 10.99 5.47
C ASP A 68 3.21 12.10 4.96
N ALA A 69 2.62 11.92 3.77
CA ALA A 69 1.66 12.87 3.22
C ALA A 69 0.36 12.93 4.04
N LEU A 70 -0.15 11.77 4.48
CA LEU A 70 -1.34 11.70 5.34
C LEU A 70 -1.08 12.33 6.72
N ALA A 71 0.06 12.04 7.32
CA ALA A 71 0.49 12.62 8.59
C ALA A 71 0.63 14.15 8.53
N ALA A 72 1.19 14.66 7.44
CA ALA A 72 1.23 16.10 7.18
C ALA A 72 -0.17 16.71 7.07
N ALA A 73 -1.12 16.01 6.45
CA ALA A 73 -2.51 16.46 6.35
C ALA A 73 -3.26 16.42 7.69
N GLU A 74 -2.99 15.41 8.55
CA GLU A 74 -3.61 15.26 9.87
C GLU A 74 -2.92 16.07 10.98
N GLY A 75 -1.71 16.59 10.73
CA GLY A 75 -0.89 17.26 11.75
C GLY A 75 -0.39 16.32 12.84
N ARG A 76 -0.23 15.02 12.51
CA ARG A 76 0.17 13.95 13.43
C ARG A 76 1.53 13.37 13.01
N PRO A 77 2.24 12.66 13.89
CA PRO A 77 3.44 11.91 13.52
C PRO A 77 3.11 10.73 12.57
N PRO A 78 3.92 10.46 11.52
CA PRO A 78 3.66 9.36 10.57
C PRO A 78 3.47 7.98 11.19
N LEU A 79 4.27 7.63 12.20
CA LEU A 79 4.14 6.35 12.89
C LEU A 79 2.81 6.22 13.65
N GLU A 80 2.29 7.33 14.20
CA GLU A 80 1.01 7.34 14.90
C GLU A 80 -0.16 7.14 13.93
N VAL A 81 -0.07 7.72 12.73
CA VAL A 81 -1.06 7.54 11.66
C VAL A 81 -1.00 6.11 11.11
N LEU A 82 0.20 5.58 10.90
CA LEU A 82 0.40 4.19 10.47
C LEU A 82 -0.18 3.19 11.48
N ASP A 83 0.15 3.34 12.77
CA ASP A 83 -0.36 2.48 13.82
C ASP A 83 -1.89 2.55 13.92
N ALA A 84 -2.46 3.76 13.86
CA ALA A 84 -3.90 3.94 13.90
C ALA A 84 -4.59 3.31 12.68
N TRP A 85 -4.05 3.51 11.47
CA TRP A 85 -4.55 2.86 10.26
C TRP A 85 -4.48 1.34 10.36
N PHE A 86 -3.38 0.79 10.90
CA PHE A 86 -3.18 -0.66 11.03
C PHE A 86 -4.15 -1.30 12.02
N HIS A 87 -4.44 -0.60 13.13
CA HIS A 87 -5.36 -1.06 14.16
C HIS A 87 -6.84 -0.76 13.84
N ASP A 88 -7.11 -0.11 12.70
CA ASP A 88 -8.42 0.45 12.38
C ASP A 88 -8.94 1.40 13.48
N ASP A 89 -8.02 2.09 14.16
CA ASP A 89 -8.37 3.09 15.15
C ASP A 89 -8.91 4.32 14.43
N PRO A 90 -10.09 4.82 14.85
CA PRO A 90 -10.64 6.04 14.27
C PRO A 90 -9.67 7.20 14.53
N VAL A 91 -9.55 8.11 13.55
CA VAL A 91 -8.88 9.39 13.76
C VAL A 91 -9.49 10.00 15.03
N PRO A 92 -8.67 10.38 16.03
CA PRO A 92 -9.19 10.93 17.27
C PRO A 92 -10.06 12.13 16.92
N GLU A 93 -11.36 12.00 17.19
CA GLU A 93 -12.31 13.07 16.95
C GLU A 93 -11.82 14.30 17.73
N VAL A 94 -11.40 15.35 17.01
CA VAL A 94 -11.41 16.69 17.58
C VAL A 94 -12.84 16.87 18.09
N PRO A 95 -13.08 17.16 19.38
CA PRO A 95 -14.38 16.94 20.00
C PRO A 95 -15.46 17.80 19.35
N GLU A 96 -16.14 17.21 18.38
CA GLU A 96 -17.40 17.67 17.80
C GLU A 96 -18.37 16.48 17.86
N GLY A 97 -19.03 16.38 19.03
CA GLY A 97 -20.18 15.56 19.37
C GLY A 97 -20.63 14.42 18.45
N THR A 98 -20.46 13.19 18.96
CA THR A 98 -21.35 12.01 18.82
C THR A 98 -21.69 11.51 17.42
N ALA A 99 -21.19 10.31 17.05
CA ALA A 99 -22.07 9.15 16.75
C ALA A 99 -21.30 7.82 16.59
N GLU A 100 -21.70 6.87 17.44
CA GLU A 100 -21.81 5.40 17.29
C GLU A 100 -21.06 4.63 16.19
N GLY A 101 -20.37 3.59 16.64
CA GLY A 101 -19.54 2.70 15.83
C GLY A 101 -20.26 1.57 15.09
N SER A 102 -19.47 0.82 14.32
CA SER A 102 -19.85 -0.46 13.74
C SER A 102 -18.64 -1.41 13.63
N PRO A 103 -18.81 -2.73 13.83
CA PRO A 103 -17.68 -3.65 13.95
C PRO A 103 -17.22 -4.18 12.58
N ARG A 104 -15.90 -4.20 12.35
CA ARG A 104 -15.28 -4.90 11.20
C ARG A 104 -15.24 -6.40 11.43
N ARG A 105 -15.78 -7.17 10.48
CA ARG A 105 -15.58 -8.61 10.38
C ARG A 105 -14.26 -8.88 9.66
N GLY A 106 -13.45 -9.76 10.25
CA GLY A 106 -12.15 -10.15 9.71
C GLY A 106 -12.23 -10.69 8.28
N ARG A 107 -11.24 -10.31 7.48
CA ARG A 107 -11.03 -10.82 6.11
C ARG A 107 -9.77 -11.67 6.09
N THR A 108 -9.91 -12.89 5.59
CA THR A 108 -8.80 -13.71 5.09
C THR A 108 -8.89 -13.72 3.57
N CYS A 109 -7.85 -13.23 2.91
CA CYS A 109 -7.58 -13.44 1.49
C CYS A 109 -6.51 -14.52 1.31
#